data_AF-A0A364XYC4-F1
#
_entry.id   AF-A0A364XYC4-F1
#
_cell.length_a   1.000
_cell.length_b   1.000
_cell.length_c   1.000
_cell.angle_alpha   90.00
_cell.angle_beta   90.00
_cell.angle_gamma   90.00
#
_symmetry.space_group_name_H-M   'P 1'
#
loop_
_entity.id
_entity.type
_entity.pdbx_description
1 polymer ?
#
loop_
_entity_poly.entity_id
_entity_poly.type
_entity_poly.pdbx_seq_one_letter_code
_entity_poly.pdbx_strand_id
1 'polypeptide(L)'
;MEKVDIKMKSFPSKPLPLEIKRYHYRVLNSTPLPLPQKEAVDGYVRLDGFEFSPTSPDVIVLVYLDKYDQTLTTAAVKGMNETKYAYVIKSSLNVRLSLLTGDSRFEFYQTSTLLKPKATQYHYQSSTTYATEAAATEAGNKDESMLAAAKRECMNSTFFGIQQYLKYTHGYPTDEITIPVWSMKAKSFDYSEMDQAQTKAMDGLKSYSANGLNDENRKLFQEAIAIWEKVLLEFNPDDKKSKINVKNVGALYANLALTHNWLINDNEATRYLTMLSESRGSSWSDMIGEIVNDGIKGRQQDLKRKSNALVIEKIKSPYYVSPDFVVNKHAHRISAIQKSNSFSKKLPDERRYFEYLDNGLLSRTYTENYNPSTKGWEKRRDVHTIKYDHDLNIMYVYGEKSSTVPLYTRKFKNGKLVSQMSQRSANDSSVVKFYYNAAGQLERYVCDPHLKTPKAEVKYSYANDKLIRKEVLTEEGGQLKIDFKEEYVWSGNKLTTKTRFTLDKATGKYPEKGMGERYEYDAKGFLAVLGSGYETQTFGADDHGNIIECHTRSDDGSSNHKTYVWEPLSGNAIQYTTEVSSYIGPEKYPAFY
;
A
#
# COMPACT_ATOMS: atom_id res chain seq x y z
N MET A 1 20.05 10.37 43.18
CA MET A 1 19.22 10.13 42.00
C MET A 1 18.04 9.33 42.46
N GLU A 2 16.85 9.88 42.28
CA GLU A 2 15.59 9.16 42.48
C GLU A 2 14.97 8.93 41.11
N LYS A 3 14.16 7.88 40.98
CA LYS A 3 13.47 7.52 39.75
C LYS A 3 11.98 7.72 39.96
N VAL A 4 11.30 8.25 38.96
CA VAL A 4 9.85 8.45 38.97
C VAL A 4 9.25 7.88 37.70
N ASP A 5 8.22 7.06 37.87
CA ASP A 5 7.42 6.55 36.76
C ASP A 5 6.40 7.62 36.36
N ILE A 6 6.39 7.95 35.08
CA ILE A 6 5.51 8.99 34.54
C ILE A 6 4.76 8.46 33.33
N LYS A 7 3.46 8.74 33.28
CA LYS A 7 2.61 8.53 32.11
C LYS A 7 2.58 9.81 31.30
N MET A 8 2.97 9.77 30.04
CA MET A 8 2.92 10.95 29.18
C MET A 8 2.36 10.62 27.81
N LYS A 9 1.64 11.57 27.22
CA LYS A 9 1.21 11.48 25.84
C LYS A 9 2.37 11.86 24.94
N SER A 10 2.83 10.93 24.11
CA SER A 10 3.86 11.19 23.11
C SER A 10 3.24 11.69 21.82
N PHE A 11 4.00 12.50 21.09
CA PHE A 11 3.58 13.04 19.80
C PHE A 11 4.24 12.25 18.67
N PRO A 12 3.50 11.89 17.61
CA PRO A 12 4.04 11.15 16.49
C PRO A 12 5.06 11.99 15.71
N SER A 13 6.09 11.32 15.19
CA SER A 13 7.07 11.96 14.32
C SER A 13 6.54 12.27 12.90
N LYS A 14 5.45 11.63 12.49
CA LYS A 14 4.72 11.83 11.23
C LYS A 14 3.21 11.66 11.46
N PRO A 15 2.56 12.64 12.12
CA PRO A 15 1.14 12.54 12.41
C PRO A 15 0.31 12.39 11.13
N LEU A 16 -0.82 11.70 11.24
CA LEU A 16 -1.83 11.68 10.19
C LEU A 16 -2.61 13.01 10.11
N PRO A 17 -3.26 13.30 8.96
CA PRO A 17 -4.14 14.46 8.84
C PRO A 17 -5.21 14.55 9.94
N LEU A 18 -5.68 15.76 10.26
CA LEU A 18 -6.67 16.02 11.31
C LEU A 18 -8.03 15.34 11.07
N GLU A 19 -8.39 15.14 9.80
CA GLU A 19 -9.64 14.52 9.38
C GLU A 19 -9.67 13.00 9.63
N ILE A 20 -8.51 12.36 9.79
CA ILE A 20 -8.41 10.93 10.08
C ILE A 20 -8.69 10.71 11.56
N LYS A 21 -9.77 10.00 11.87
CA LYS A 21 -10.17 9.66 13.24
C LYS A 21 -10.28 8.16 13.46
N ARG A 22 -10.64 7.44 12.39
CA ARG A 22 -10.92 6.01 12.40
C ARG A 22 -9.93 5.27 11.51
N TYR A 23 -9.48 4.11 11.98
CA TYR A 23 -8.59 3.25 11.23
C TYR A 23 -9.11 1.82 11.14
N HIS A 24 -8.68 1.11 10.10
CA HIS A 24 -8.76 -0.34 10.00
C HIS A 24 -7.38 -0.87 9.62
N TYR A 25 -7.18 -2.18 9.67
CA TYR A 25 -5.96 -2.78 9.16
C TYR A 25 -6.25 -4.06 8.39
N ARG A 26 -5.34 -4.45 7.50
CA ARG A 26 -5.34 -5.75 6.84
C ARG A 26 -3.93 -6.29 6.76
N VAL A 27 -3.80 -7.59 6.96
CA VAL A 27 -2.53 -8.31 6.79
C VAL A 27 -2.61 -9.19 5.55
N LEU A 28 -1.67 -8.98 4.63
CA LEU A 28 -1.51 -9.74 3.41
C LEU A 28 -0.26 -10.59 3.56
N ASN A 29 -0.44 -11.89 3.77
CA ASN A 29 0.65 -12.81 4.05
C ASN A 29 0.95 -13.67 2.81
N SER A 30 2.06 -13.38 2.14
CA SER A 30 2.57 -14.16 1.01
C SER A 30 3.62 -15.19 1.44
N THR A 31 3.90 -15.30 2.74
CA THR A 31 4.89 -16.23 3.29
C THR A 31 4.22 -17.55 3.73
N PRO A 32 5.00 -18.65 3.88
CA PRO A 32 4.47 -19.90 4.42
C PRO A 32 4.25 -19.87 5.95
N LEU A 33 4.56 -18.75 6.62
CA LEU A 33 4.40 -18.66 8.07
C LEU A 33 2.92 -18.49 8.43
N PRO A 34 2.40 -19.22 9.44
CA PRO A 34 1.08 -18.92 9.97
C PRO A 34 1.07 -17.52 10.61
N LEU A 35 -0.04 -16.81 10.43
CA LEU A 35 -0.25 -15.56 11.16
C LEU A 35 -0.43 -15.84 12.66
N PRO A 36 -0.06 -14.90 13.54
CA PRO A 36 -0.50 -14.95 14.94
C PRO A 36 -2.02 -15.02 15.03
N GLN A 37 -2.52 -15.43 16.19
CA GLN A 37 -3.95 -15.34 16.49
C GLN A 37 -4.44 -13.90 16.27
N LYS A 38 -5.68 -13.76 15.80
CA LYS A 38 -6.23 -12.47 15.38
C LYS A 38 -6.12 -11.42 16.50
N GLU A 39 -6.37 -11.82 17.74
CA GLU A 39 -6.30 -10.97 18.92
C GLU A 39 -4.88 -10.42 19.16
N ALA A 40 -3.85 -11.22 18.85
CA ALA A 40 -2.47 -10.76 18.91
C ALA A 40 -2.21 -9.74 17.79
N VAL A 41 -2.67 -10.01 16.56
CA VAL A 41 -2.54 -9.07 15.43
C VAL A 41 -3.27 -7.76 15.72
N ASP A 42 -4.49 -7.80 16.27
CA ASP A 42 -5.25 -6.63 16.72
C ASP A 42 -4.46 -5.77 17.71
N GLY A 43 -3.74 -6.41 18.64
CA GLY A 43 -2.88 -5.74 19.61
C GLY A 43 -1.63 -5.10 18.98
N TYR A 44 -1.06 -5.73 17.95
CA TYR A 44 0.15 -5.24 17.28
C TYR A 44 -0.13 -4.17 16.23
N VAL A 45 -1.20 -4.29 15.45
CA VAL A 45 -1.54 -3.33 14.39
C VAL A 45 -2.51 -2.29 14.93
N ARG A 46 -2.10 -1.64 16.03
CA ARG A 46 -2.86 -0.60 16.71
C ARG A 46 -2.32 0.79 16.35
N LEU A 47 -3.24 1.71 16.10
CA LEU A 47 -2.91 3.11 15.85
C LEU A 47 -3.41 3.95 17.03
N ASP A 48 -2.54 4.17 18.02
CA ASP A 48 -2.90 4.86 19.26
C ASP A 48 -3.45 6.26 19.01
N GLY A 49 -4.55 6.62 19.69
CA GLY A 49 -5.25 7.90 19.49
C GLY A 49 -6.27 7.91 18.34
N PHE A 50 -6.50 6.77 17.68
CA PHE A 50 -7.51 6.61 16.63
C PHE A 50 -8.50 5.49 17.01
N GLU A 51 -9.73 5.59 16.50
CA GLU A 51 -10.79 4.60 16.73
C GLU A 51 -10.70 3.46 15.71
N PHE A 52 -10.71 2.20 16.14
CA PHE A 52 -10.77 1.09 15.21
C PHE A 52 -12.18 0.96 14.60
N SER A 53 -12.29 1.02 13.27
CA SER A 53 -13.56 0.91 12.54
C SER A 53 -13.42 0.03 11.29
N PRO A 54 -13.88 -1.24 11.31
CA PRO A 54 -13.71 -2.15 10.19
C PRO A 54 -14.63 -1.85 8.99
N THR A 55 -15.75 -1.16 9.22
CA THR A 55 -16.78 -0.90 8.18
C THR A 55 -16.68 0.49 7.56
N SER A 56 -16.16 1.47 8.30
CA SER A 56 -16.05 2.86 7.84
C SER A 56 -14.73 3.50 8.32
N PRO A 57 -13.56 2.93 7.99
CA PRO A 57 -12.29 3.55 8.33
C PRO A 57 -12.05 4.82 7.49
N ASP A 58 -11.39 5.82 8.08
CA ASP A 58 -10.85 6.96 7.34
C ASP A 58 -9.48 6.58 6.73
N VAL A 59 -8.75 5.67 7.39
CA VAL A 59 -7.48 5.10 6.93
C VAL A 59 -7.41 3.57 7.11
N ILE A 60 -6.81 2.86 6.16
CA ILE A 60 -6.53 1.42 6.23
C ILE A 60 -5.02 1.20 6.29
N VAL A 61 -4.54 0.56 7.36
CA VAL A 61 -3.17 0.10 7.52
C VAL A 61 -3.00 -1.26 6.82
N LEU A 62 -2.30 -1.29 5.69
CA LEU A 62 -1.96 -2.53 5.00
C LEU A 62 -0.58 -3.01 5.44
N VAL A 63 -0.51 -4.24 5.96
CA VAL A 63 0.72 -4.93 6.31
C VAL A 63 0.93 -6.06 5.31
N TYR A 64 2.02 -6.01 4.55
CA TYR A 64 2.42 -7.06 3.63
C TYR A 64 3.55 -7.87 4.24
N LEU A 65 3.40 -9.18 4.36
CA LEU A 65 4.47 -10.11 4.72
C LEU A 65 4.94 -10.78 3.42
N ASP A 66 6.04 -10.29 2.86
CA ASP A 66 6.42 -10.61 1.47
C ASP A 66 7.28 -11.86 1.38
N LYS A 67 8.31 -11.96 2.22
CA LYS A 67 9.32 -13.01 2.13
C LYS A 67 9.82 -13.41 3.51
N TYR A 68 9.85 -14.71 3.77
CA TYR A 68 10.49 -15.28 4.95
C TYR A 68 11.75 -16.02 4.53
N ASP A 69 12.87 -15.69 5.19
CA ASP A 69 14.14 -16.38 5.01
C ASP A 69 14.60 -16.95 6.36
N GLN A 70 15.02 -18.21 6.37
CA GLN A 70 15.61 -18.87 7.53
C GLN A 70 16.92 -19.52 7.12
N THR A 71 17.99 -19.25 7.86
CA THR A 71 19.30 -19.84 7.65
C THR A 71 19.79 -20.50 8.94
N LEU A 72 20.30 -21.71 8.79
CA LEU A 72 21.04 -22.40 9.84
C LEU A 72 22.52 -22.14 9.61
N THR A 73 23.20 -21.66 10.64
CA THR A 73 24.65 -21.41 10.66
C THR A 73 25.22 -22.02 11.93
N THR A 74 26.54 -21.95 12.11
CA THR A 74 27.23 -22.38 13.32
C THR A 74 28.03 -21.22 13.90
N ALA A 75 28.25 -21.23 15.21
CA ALA A 75 29.10 -20.29 15.90
C ALA A 75 30.10 -21.03 16.79
N ALA A 76 31.37 -20.67 16.67
CA ALA A 76 32.42 -21.15 17.57
C ALA A 76 32.20 -20.56 18.97
N VAL A 77 32.13 -21.42 19.98
CA VAL A 77 32.00 -21.08 21.39
C VAL A 77 33.32 -21.45 22.06
N LYS A 78 34.05 -20.45 22.54
CA LYS A 78 35.38 -20.65 23.14
C LYS A 78 35.21 -21.24 24.54
N GLY A 79 35.58 -22.51 24.72
CA GLY A 79 35.71 -23.15 26.03
C GLY A 79 37.06 -22.83 26.69
N MET A 80 37.25 -23.24 27.95
CA MET A 80 38.53 -23.04 28.66
C MET A 80 39.71 -23.74 27.96
N ASN A 81 39.50 -24.94 27.39
CA ASN A 81 40.56 -25.78 26.84
C ASN A 81 40.30 -26.28 25.40
N GLU A 82 39.10 -26.07 24.85
CA GLU A 82 38.70 -26.56 23.53
C GLU A 82 37.71 -25.60 22.85
N THR A 83 37.73 -25.57 21.51
CA THR A 83 36.71 -24.85 20.73
C THR A 83 35.53 -25.78 20.52
N LYS A 84 34.34 -25.37 20.96
CA LYS A 84 33.08 -26.06 20.66
C LYS A 84 32.27 -25.26 19.66
N TYR A 85 31.23 -25.87 19.10
CA TYR A 85 30.34 -25.23 18.14
C TYR A 85 28.91 -25.27 18.65
N ALA A 86 28.17 -24.18 18.52
CA ALA A 86 26.71 -24.16 18.69
C ALA A 86 26.07 -23.87 17.32
N TYR A 87 24.93 -24.48 17.02
CA TYR A 87 24.17 -24.06 15.85
C TYR A 87 23.42 -22.76 16.16
N VAL A 88 23.26 -21.92 15.13
CA VAL A 88 22.59 -20.63 15.17
C VAL A 88 21.54 -20.57 14.08
N ILE A 89 20.29 -20.38 14.48
CA ILE A 89 19.17 -20.17 13.55
C ILE A 89 18.97 -18.66 13.41
N LYS A 90 19.07 -18.16 12.19
CA LYS A 90 18.73 -16.78 11.83
C LYS A 90 17.45 -16.81 11.02
N SER A 91 16.43 -16.11 11.48
CA SER A 91 15.14 -16.00 10.78
C SER A 91 14.88 -14.53 10.47
N SER A 92 14.39 -14.24 9.28
CA SER A 92 14.05 -12.88 8.88
C SER A 92 12.76 -12.82 8.07
N LEU A 93 11.98 -11.77 8.30
CA LEU A 93 10.70 -11.54 7.64
C LEU A 93 10.69 -10.16 6.97
N ASN A 94 10.53 -10.14 5.65
CA ASN A 94 10.38 -8.92 4.89
C ASN A 94 8.93 -8.42 5.01
N VAL A 95 8.77 -7.17 5.46
CA VAL A 95 7.48 -6.51 5.65
C VAL A 95 7.41 -5.18 4.93
N ARG A 96 6.25 -4.90 4.31
CA ARG A 96 5.90 -3.56 3.85
C ARG A 96 4.66 -3.06 4.57
N LEU A 97 4.59 -1.75 4.78
CA LEU A 97 3.45 -1.11 5.43
C LEU A 97 2.97 0.04 4.55
N SER A 98 1.65 0.18 4.43
CA SER A 98 1.03 1.27 3.67
C SER A 98 -0.20 1.80 4.40
N LEU A 99 -0.44 3.12 4.30
CA LEU A 99 -1.63 3.76 4.84
C LEU A 99 -2.49 4.29 3.69
N LEU A 100 -3.70 3.73 3.55
CA LEU A 100 -4.64 4.05 2.47
C LEU A 100 -5.82 4.85 2.99
N THR A 101 -6.21 5.93 2.32
CA THR A 101 -7.45 6.66 2.62
C THR A 101 -8.43 6.55 1.45
N GLY A 102 -9.71 6.90 1.66
CA GLY A 102 -10.76 6.81 0.65
C GLY A 102 -10.51 7.57 -0.65
N ASP A 103 -9.69 8.63 -0.61
CA ASP A 103 -9.46 9.51 -1.77
C ASP A 103 -8.09 9.31 -2.44
N SER A 104 -7.12 8.62 -1.79
CA SER A 104 -5.77 8.30 -2.32
C SER A 104 -4.92 7.51 -1.30
N ARG A 105 -3.83 6.89 -1.78
CA ARG A 105 -2.78 6.28 -0.94
C ARG A 105 -1.92 7.40 -0.34
N PHE A 106 -1.83 7.51 0.99
CA PHE A 106 -1.11 8.62 1.61
C PHE A 106 0.39 8.33 1.76
N GLU A 107 0.79 7.11 2.13
CA GLU A 107 2.21 6.82 2.38
C GLU A 107 2.57 5.35 2.10
N PHE A 108 3.73 5.13 1.47
CA PHE A 108 4.35 3.82 1.25
C PHE A 108 5.64 3.73 2.05
N TYR A 109 5.81 2.64 2.79
CA TYR A 109 7.04 2.37 3.50
C TYR A 109 7.52 0.94 3.24
N GLN A 110 8.79 0.80 2.86
CA GLN A 110 9.47 -0.49 2.77
C GLN A 110 10.23 -0.79 4.07
N THR A 111 10.42 -2.08 4.34
CA THR A 111 11.13 -2.69 5.48
C THR A 111 12.40 -1.96 5.93
N SER A 112 13.22 -1.50 4.99
CA SER A 112 14.46 -0.77 5.27
C SER A 112 14.25 0.59 5.96
N THR A 113 13.03 1.15 5.85
CA THR A 113 12.61 2.44 6.41
C THR A 113 11.73 2.28 7.66
N LEU A 114 11.05 1.14 7.80
CA LEU A 114 10.02 0.90 8.83
C LEU A 114 10.57 0.44 10.17
N LEU A 115 11.63 -0.35 10.15
CA LEU A 115 12.11 -1.08 11.30
C LEU A 115 13.63 -1.02 11.31
N LYS A 116 14.25 -0.70 12.45
CA LYS A 116 15.68 -1.02 12.61
C LYS A 116 15.83 -2.50 12.22
N PRO A 117 16.76 -2.91 11.33
CA PRO A 117 16.85 -4.28 10.80
C PRO A 117 16.79 -5.40 11.86
N LYS A 118 17.14 -5.07 13.10
CA LYS A 118 17.03 -5.94 14.28
C LYS A 118 15.60 -6.35 14.65
N ALA A 119 14.56 -5.59 14.30
CA ALA A 119 13.18 -5.93 14.67
C ALA A 119 12.53 -6.95 13.73
N THR A 120 13.11 -7.21 12.55
CA THR A 120 12.65 -8.23 11.60
C THR A 120 13.59 -9.44 11.54
N GLN A 121 14.56 -9.52 12.44
CA GLN A 121 15.56 -10.58 12.49
C GLN A 121 15.56 -11.21 13.88
N TYR A 122 15.38 -12.53 13.93
CA TYR A 122 15.49 -13.31 15.16
C TYR A 122 16.72 -14.22 15.08
N HIS A 123 17.57 -14.15 16.10
CA HIS A 123 18.78 -14.97 16.23
C HIS A 123 18.65 -15.87 17.45
N TYR A 124 18.67 -17.18 17.23
CA TYR A 124 18.74 -18.17 18.29
C TYR A 124 20.07 -18.91 18.22
N GLN A 125 20.78 -19.00 19.33
CA GLN A 125 21.97 -19.83 19.48
C GLN A 125 21.67 -20.95 20.47
N SER A 126 21.93 -22.20 20.06
CA SER A 126 21.78 -23.36 20.93
C SER A 126 22.61 -23.23 22.20
N SER A 127 22.04 -23.56 23.36
CA SER A 127 22.77 -23.72 24.62
C SER A 127 23.65 -24.97 24.62
N THR A 128 23.28 -25.98 23.82
CA THR A 128 24.08 -27.19 23.62
C THR A 128 25.21 -26.91 22.64
N THR A 129 26.40 -27.36 22.99
CA THR A 129 27.61 -27.22 22.18
C THR A 129 28.14 -28.59 21.74
N TYR A 130 28.77 -28.63 20.58
CA TYR A 130 29.20 -29.83 19.88
C TYR A 130 30.70 -29.77 19.59
N ALA A 131 31.35 -30.94 19.52
CA ALA A 131 32.78 -31.03 19.28
C ALA A 131 33.18 -30.56 17.87
N THR A 132 32.28 -30.69 16.89
CA THR A 132 32.53 -30.30 15.49
C THR A 132 31.39 -29.46 14.93
N GLU A 133 31.72 -28.63 13.95
CA GLU A 133 30.75 -27.81 13.22
C GLU A 133 29.69 -28.66 12.49
N ALA A 134 30.10 -29.79 11.92
CA ALA A 134 29.21 -30.73 11.25
C ALA A 134 28.17 -31.32 12.22
N ALA A 135 28.59 -31.72 13.43
CA ALA A 135 27.68 -32.23 14.46
C ALA A 135 26.68 -31.17 14.92
N ALA A 136 27.12 -29.91 15.08
CA ALA A 136 26.22 -28.80 15.39
C ALA A 136 25.19 -28.58 14.28
N THR A 137 25.63 -28.59 13.02
CA THR A 137 24.76 -28.41 11.85
C THR A 137 23.72 -29.52 11.74
N GLU A 138 24.15 -30.79 11.88
CA GLU A 138 23.24 -31.94 11.86
C GLU A 138 22.20 -31.85 12.98
N ALA A 139 22.63 -31.52 14.20
CA ALA A 139 21.73 -31.35 15.33
C ALA A 139 20.71 -30.22 15.08
N GLY A 140 21.16 -29.07 14.56
CA GLY A 140 20.28 -27.94 14.23
C GLY A 140 19.24 -28.28 13.15
N ASN A 141 19.61 -29.09 12.16
CA ASN A 141 18.68 -29.56 11.13
C ASN A 141 17.60 -30.52 11.66
N LYS A 142 17.88 -31.23 12.75
CA LYS A 142 16.93 -32.16 13.39
C LYS A 142 16.09 -31.52 14.50
N ASP A 143 16.43 -30.31 14.91
CA ASP A 143 15.73 -29.60 15.99
C ASP A 143 14.49 -28.85 15.49
N GLU A 144 13.46 -29.61 15.11
CA GLU A 144 12.20 -29.07 14.59
C GLU A 144 11.52 -28.09 15.57
N SER A 145 11.66 -28.34 16.87
CA SER A 145 11.13 -27.49 17.93
C SER A 145 11.77 -26.11 17.89
N MET A 146 13.10 -26.03 17.78
CA MET A 146 13.81 -24.75 17.69
C MET A 146 13.56 -24.04 16.36
N LEU A 147 13.43 -24.76 15.25
CA LEU A 147 13.07 -24.17 13.96
C LEU A 147 11.66 -23.54 14.00
N ALA A 148 10.69 -24.22 14.64
CA ALA A 148 9.34 -23.72 14.86
C ALA A 148 9.32 -22.51 15.82
N ALA A 149 10.10 -22.56 16.90
CA ALA A 149 10.25 -21.46 17.82
C ALA A 149 10.83 -20.23 17.12
N ALA A 150 11.89 -20.39 16.31
CA ALA A 150 12.50 -19.30 15.56
C ALA A 150 11.53 -18.64 14.56
N LYS A 151 10.67 -19.43 13.89
CA LYS A 151 9.59 -18.91 13.03
C LYS A 151 8.61 -18.05 13.83
N ARG A 152 8.14 -18.54 14.98
CA ARG A 152 7.19 -17.83 15.85
C ARG A 152 7.80 -16.55 16.41
N GLU A 153 9.02 -16.60 16.93
CA GLU A 153 9.69 -15.42 17.49
C GLU A 153 10.03 -14.38 16.41
N CYS A 154 10.39 -14.80 15.19
CA CYS A 154 10.55 -13.88 14.07
C CYS A 154 9.24 -13.15 13.75
N MET A 155 8.12 -13.88 13.70
CA MET A 155 6.80 -13.30 13.47
C MET A 155 6.40 -12.32 14.60
N ASN A 156 6.53 -12.73 15.86
CA ASN A 156 6.22 -11.89 17.03
C ASN A 156 7.08 -10.62 17.06
N SER A 157 8.39 -10.76 16.84
CA SER A 157 9.32 -9.62 16.81
C SER A 157 8.97 -8.65 15.68
N THR A 158 8.59 -9.18 14.52
CA THR A 158 8.17 -8.38 13.38
C THR A 158 6.91 -7.58 13.69
N PHE A 159 5.88 -8.22 14.24
CA PHE A 159 4.63 -7.54 14.61
C PHE A 159 4.82 -6.56 15.76
N PHE A 160 5.66 -6.87 16.74
CA PHE A 160 6.08 -5.91 17.75
C PHE A 160 6.77 -4.70 17.11
N GLY A 161 7.65 -4.93 16.14
CA GLY A 161 8.27 -3.87 15.35
C GLY A 161 7.23 -2.98 14.66
N ILE A 162 6.27 -3.58 13.95
CA ILE A 162 5.17 -2.87 13.28
C ILE A 162 4.41 -2.00 14.29
N GLN A 163 4.10 -2.55 15.47
CA GLN A 163 3.44 -1.83 16.55
C GLN A 163 4.26 -0.60 16.97
N GLN A 164 5.55 -0.78 17.27
CA GLN A 164 6.41 0.35 17.69
C GLN A 164 6.50 1.42 16.59
N TYR A 165 6.58 1.00 15.32
CA TYR A 165 6.58 1.92 14.19
C TYR A 165 5.28 2.72 14.13
N LEU A 166 4.13 2.06 14.09
CA LEU A 166 2.82 2.72 14.01
C LEU A 166 2.60 3.64 15.22
N LYS A 167 2.95 3.15 16.40
CA LYS A 167 2.85 3.86 17.68
C LYS A 167 3.62 5.19 17.68
N TYR A 168 4.91 5.20 17.37
CA TYR A 168 5.74 6.41 17.47
C TYR A 168 5.82 7.24 16.18
N THR A 169 5.44 6.65 15.04
CA THR A 169 5.46 7.37 13.77
C THR A 169 4.14 8.07 13.51
N HIS A 170 3.00 7.42 13.76
CA HIS A 170 1.69 7.94 13.38
C HIS A 170 0.70 8.08 14.55
N GLY A 171 0.88 7.27 15.61
CA GLY A 171 0.02 7.25 16.78
C GLY A 171 0.31 8.32 17.83
N TYR A 172 -0.62 8.48 18.76
CA TYR A 172 -0.53 9.32 19.95
C TYR A 172 -0.57 8.46 21.22
N PRO A 173 0.46 7.65 21.48
CA PRO A 173 0.45 6.75 22.62
C PRO A 173 0.55 7.50 23.94
N THR A 174 0.08 6.83 24.99
CA THR A 174 0.47 7.15 26.37
C THR A 174 1.60 6.21 26.76
N ASP A 175 2.79 6.76 26.97
CA ASP A 175 3.97 6.02 27.39
C ASP A 175 4.14 6.09 28.91
N GLU A 176 4.50 4.96 29.50
CA GLU A 176 4.95 4.88 30.88
C GLU A 176 6.48 4.75 30.87
N ILE A 177 7.16 5.79 31.33
CA ILE A 177 8.63 5.84 31.35
C ILE A 177 9.14 6.13 32.75
N THR A 178 10.23 5.48 33.14
CA THR A 178 10.92 5.74 34.41
C THR A 178 12.04 6.75 34.17
N ILE A 179 11.88 7.96 34.70
CA ILE A 179 12.85 9.04 34.52
C ILE A 179 13.66 9.26 35.79
N PRO A 180 15.00 9.35 35.70
CA PRO A 180 15.82 9.81 36.81
C PRO A 180 15.65 11.33 37.01
N VAL A 181 15.44 11.73 38.26
CA VAL A 181 15.64 13.11 38.71
C VAL A 181 16.87 13.12 39.59
N TRP A 182 17.84 13.96 39.25
CA TRP A 182 19.11 13.99 39.96
C TRP A 182 19.08 14.99 41.11
N SER A 183 19.67 14.57 42.24
CA SER A 183 20.14 15.45 43.31
C SER A 183 21.62 15.12 43.57
N MET A 184 22.28 15.91 44.41
CA MET A 184 23.68 15.78 44.76
C MET A 184 23.81 15.37 46.24
N LYS A 185 24.77 14.49 46.52
CA LYS A 185 25.13 14.12 47.90
C LYS A 185 26.65 14.21 48.03
N ALA A 186 27.15 15.04 48.94
CA ALA A 186 28.55 15.00 49.37
C ALA A 186 28.65 15.25 50.88
N LYS A 187 29.66 14.67 51.52
CA LYS A 187 29.89 14.83 52.97
C LYS A 187 30.28 16.27 53.36
N SER A 188 30.84 17.04 52.44
CA SER A 188 31.49 18.33 52.70
C SER A 188 30.66 19.56 52.33
N PHE A 189 29.47 19.38 51.76
CA PHE A 189 28.63 20.48 51.29
C PHE A 189 27.16 20.21 51.60
N ASP A 190 26.41 21.27 51.93
CA ASP A 190 24.96 21.21 52.05
C ASP A 190 24.31 21.34 50.66
N TYR A 191 23.49 20.34 50.30
CA TYR A 191 22.72 20.28 49.07
C TYR A 191 21.21 20.31 49.33
N SER A 192 20.78 20.82 50.48
CA SER A 192 19.36 20.96 50.84
C SER A 192 18.51 21.64 49.76
N GLU A 193 19.03 22.71 49.12
CA GLU A 193 18.35 23.35 47.97
C GLU A 193 18.17 22.39 46.79
N MET A 194 19.15 21.53 46.51
CA MET A 194 19.07 20.54 45.43
C MET A 194 18.04 19.45 45.70
N ASP A 195 17.95 18.99 46.95
CA ASP A 195 16.93 18.05 47.38
C ASP A 195 15.53 18.70 47.26
N GLN A 196 15.38 19.98 47.63
CA GLN A 196 14.13 20.72 47.43
C GLN A 196 13.75 20.82 45.95
N ALA A 197 14.70 21.12 45.06
CA ALA A 197 14.46 21.17 43.62
C ALA A 197 14.06 19.79 43.06
N GLN A 198 14.74 18.73 43.50
CA GLN A 198 14.39 17.36 43.14
C GLN A 198 12.96 17.00 43.59
N THR A 199 12.58 17.30 44.84
CA THR A 199 11.23 17.06 45.35
C THR A 199 10.18 17.81 44.55
N LYS A 200 10.38 19.11 44.28
CA LYS A 200 9.47 19.92 43.47
C LYS A 200 9.28 19.34 42.06
N ALA A 201 10.37 18.96 41.40
CA ALA A 201 10.30 18.35 40.08
C ALA A 201 9.58 16.99 40.11
N MET A 202 9.82 16.15 41.12
CA MET A 202 9.14 14.87 41.28
C MET A 202 7.64 15.02 41.55
N ASP A 203 7.24 15.99 42.39
CA ASP A 203 5.83 16.29 42.64
C ASP A 203 5.15 16.87 41.40
N GLY A 204 5.85 17.74 40.67
CA GLY A 204 5.42 18.24 39.36
C GLY A 204 5.21 17.10 38.36
N LEU A 205 6.13 16.13 38.31
CA LEU A 205 6.04 14.95 37.44
C LEU A 205 4.88 14.02 37.80
N LYS A 206 4.64 13.79 39.10
CA LYS A 206 3.48 13.00 39.56
C LYS A 206 2.16 13.67 39.15
N SER A 207 2.04 14.99 39.37
CA SER A 207 0.84 15.75 38.96
C SER A 207 0.68 15.78 37.44
N TYR A 208 1.78 15.98 36.69
CA TYR A 208 1.80 15.92 35.22
C TYR A 208 1.37 14.54 34.70
N SER A 209 1.84 13.46 35.32
CA SER A 209 1.46 12.10 34.94
C SER A 209 -0.04 11.81 35.11
N ALA A 210 -0.69 12.45 36.07
CA ALA A 210 -2.11 12.28 36.32
C ALA A 210 -2.97 13.18 35.43
N ASN A 211 -2.54 14.43 35.22
CA ASN A 211 -3.41 15.50 34.71
C ASN A 211 -2.91 16.15 33.40
N GLY A 212 -1.75 15.75 32.88
CA GLY A 212 -1.05 16.50 31.84
C GLY A 212 -0.52 17.85 32.36
N LEU A 213 0.03 18.67 31.46
CA LEU A 213 0.55 20.00 31.82
C LEU A 213 -0.59 20.93 32.27
N ASN A 214 -0.48 21.48 33.48
CA ASN A 214 -1.44 22.42 34.06
C ASN A 214 -0.69 23.50 34.87
N ASP A 215 -1.41 24.45 35.46
CA ASP A 215 -0.78 25.57 36.19
C ASP A 215 -0.05 25.13 37.47
N GLU A 216 -0.55 24.10 38.16
CA GLU A 216 0.04 23.58 39.38
C GLU A 216 1.42 22.96 39.10
N ASN A 217 1.50 22.00 38.16
CA ASN A 217 2.78 21.38 37.85
C ASN A 217 3.72 22.31 37.09
N ARG A 218 3.20 23.27 36.30
CA ARG A 218 4.02 24.34 35.70
C ARG A 218 4.76 25.14 36.77
N LYS A 219 4.07 25.54 37.85
CA LYS A 219 4.67 26.26 38.97
C LYS A 219 5.77 25.42 39.65
N LEU A 220 5.50 24.15 39.94
CA LEU A 220 6.47 23.25 40.56
C LEU A 220 7.74 23.08 39.70
N PHE A 221 7.59 22.92 38.39
CA PHE A 221 8.71 22.84 37.46
C PHE A 221 9.53 24.14 37.41
N GLN A 222 8.86 25.30 37.37
CA GLN A 222 9.53 26.60 37.37
C GLN A 222 10.33 26.85 38.65
N GLU A 223 9.78 26.46 39.81
CA GLU A 223 10.48 26.57 41.09
C GLU A 223 11.70 25.64 41.15
N ALA A 224 11.62 24.42 40.61
CA ALA A 224 12.77 23.52 40.50
C ALA A 224 13.86 24.06 39.56
N ILE A 225 13.46 24.57 38.38
CA ILE A 225 14.37 25.21 37.41
C ILE A 225 15.13 26.37 38.06
N ALA A 226 14.43 27.28 38.74
CA ALA A 226 15.04 28.45 39.36
C ALA A 226 16.14 28.08 40.36
N ILE A 227 15.94 27.01 41.14
CA ILE A 227 16.95 26.52 42.09
C ILE A 227 18.15 25.92 41.34
N TRP A 228 17.92 25.06 40.35
CA TRP A 228 19.02 24.46 39.57
C TRP A 228 19.84 25.50 38.81
N GLU A 229 19.19 26.50 38.22
CA GLU A 229 19.86 27.63 37.54
C GLU A 229 20.69 28.46 38.52
N LYS A 230 20.15 28.76 39.72
CA LYS A 230 20.90 29.45 40.79
C LYS A 230 22.15 28.65 41.19
N VAL A 231 22.02 27.34 41.37
CA VAL A 231 23.14 26.46 41.75
C VAL A 231 24.19 26.37 40.64
N LEU A 232 23.77 26.40 39.36
CA LEU A 232 24.71 26.42 38.23
C LEU A 232 25.61 27.66 38.19
N LEU A 233 25.20 28.79 38.80
CA LEU A 233 26.05 29.98 38.91
C LEU A 233 27.28 29.75 39.81
N GLU A 234 27.25 28.73 40.67
CA GLU A 234 28.37 28.32 41.53
C GLU A 234 29.34 27.35 40.82
N PHE A 235 29.08 27.00 39.56
CA PHE A 235 29.92 26.06 38.80
C PHE A 235 31.32 26.64 38.54
N ASN A 236 32.34 25.92 39.00
CA ASN A 236 33.73 26.24 38.71
C ASN A 236 34.42 25.04 38.03
N PRO A 237 34.67 25.10 36.70
CA PRO A 237 35.28 24.00 35.97
C PRO A 237 36.74 23.72 36.37
N ASP A 238 37.45 24.71 36.90
CA ASP A 238 38.88 24.61 37.25
C ASP A 238 39.10 24.08 38.67
N ASP A 239 38.10 24.21 39.55
CA ASP A 239 38.17 23.71 40.92
C ASP A 239 37.42 22.37 41.09
N LYS A 240 38.18 21.28 41.17
CA LYS A 240 37.63 19.94 41.44
C LYS A 240 36.99 19.79 42.83
N LYS A 241 37.27 20.70 43.77
CA LYS A 241 36.72 20.74 45.12
C LYS A 241 35.51 21.67 45.25
N SER A 242 35.16 22.42 44.19
CA SER A 242 33.96 23.24 44.19
C SER A 242 32.71 22.39 44.42
N LYS A 243 31.68 23.02 44.99
CA LYS A 243 30.38 22.40 45.25
C LYS A 243 29.78 21.85 43.95
N ILE A 244 29.84 22.64 42.88
CA ILE A 244 29.41 22.24 41.54
C ILE A 244 30.64 22.18 40.63
N ASN A 245 31.00 20.97 40.22
CA ASN A 245 32.18 20.68 39.41
C ASN A 245 31.81 19.92 38.12
N VAL A 246 32.80 19.66 37.28
CA VAL A 246 32.60 19.05 35.96
C VAL A 246 31.88 17.69 36.01
N LYS A 247 31.98 16.94 37.12
CA LYS A 247 31.34 15.62 37.24
C LYS A 247 29.84 15.69 37.52
N ASN A 248 29.38 16.73 38.23
CA ASN A 248 27.99 16.81 38.69
C ASN A 248 27.16 17.85 37.90
N VAL A 249 27.81 18.77 37.17
CA VAL A 249 27.11 19.76 36.33
C VAL A 249 26.24 19.11 35.24
N GLY A 250 26.67 17.97 34.68
CA GLY A 250 25.87 17.25 33.67
C GLY A 250 24.52 16.77 34.22
N ALA A 251 24.44 16.39 35.50
CA ALA A 251 23.16 16.00 36.11
C ALA A 251 22.17 17.17 36.20
N LEU A 252 22.68 18.39 36.42
CA LEU A 252 21.88 19.61 36.42
C LEU A 252 21.35 19.94 35.03
N TYR A 253 22.22 19.89 34.01
CA TYR A 253 21.79 20.10 32.63
C TYR A 253 20.75 19.06 32.18
N ALA A 254 20.88 17.81 32.62
CA ALA A 254 19.89 16.77 32.33
C ALA A 254 18.52 17.06 32.99
N ASN A 255 18.50 17.45 34.28
CA ASN A 255 17.29 17.89 34.97
C ASN A 255 16.61 19.07 34.24
N LEU A 256 17.39 20.09 33.86
CA LEU A 256 16.89 21.28 33.19
C LEU A 256 16.35 20.97 31.79
N ALA A 257 17.08 20.20 30.98
CA ALA A 257 16.65 19.80 29.64
C ALA A 257 15.30 19.05 29.66
N LEU A 258 15.16 18.08 30.56
CA LEU A 258 13.91 17.34 30.75
C LEU A 258 12.76 18.23 31.21
N THR A 259 13.03 19.09 32.20
CA THR A 259 11.99 19.93 32.81
C THR A 259 11.47 20.98 31.83
N HIS A 260 12.36 21.60 31.05
CA HIS A 260 11.96 22.48 29.96
C HIS A 260 11.19 21.74 28.85
N ASN A 261 11.53 20.48 28.54
CA ASN A 261 10.78 19.65 27.60
C ASN A 261 9.33 19.41 28.08
N TRP A 262 9.11 19.12 29.37
CA TRP A 262 7.76 18.96 29.93
C TRP A 262 6.96 20.26 29.96
N LEU A 263 7.64 21.39 30.15
CA LEU A 263 7.04 22.73 30.04
C LEU A 263 6.74 23.15 28.59
N ILE A 264 7.11 22.34 27.59
CA ILE A 264 6.98 22.65 26.16
C ILE A 264 7.81 23.91 25.80
N ASN A 265 8.96 24.09 26.46
CA ASN A 265 9.93 25.14 26.15
C ASN A 265 11.08 24.54 25.35
N ASP A 266 10.83 24.31 24.06
CA ASP A 266 11.73 23.60 23.15
C ASP A 266 13.12 24.25 23.07
N ASN A 267 13.18 25.59 23.03
CA ASN A 267 14.45 26.33 22.91
C ASN A 267 15.38 26.09 24.11
N GLU A 268 14.85 26.23 25.33
CA GLU A 268 15.62 26.01 26.54
C GLU A 268 15.97 24.52 26.72
N ALA A 269 15.05 23.61 26.37
CA ALA A 269 15.32 22.18 26.41
C ALA A 269 16.51 21.82 25.50
N THR A 270 16.56 22.33 24.27
CA THR A 270 17.68 22.13 23.33
C THR A 270 18.97 22.79 23.82
N ARG A 271 18.89 24.00 24.40
CA ARG A 271 20.06 24.68 24.98
C ARG A 271 20.72 23.82 26.05
N TYR A 272 19.94 23.34 27.02
CA TYR A 272 20.46 22.50 28.10
C TYR A 272 20.89 21.11 27.64
N LEU A 273 20.26 20.54 26.60
CA LEU A 273 20.71 19.28 26.02
C LEU A 273 22.09 19.43 25.35
N THR A 274 22.35 20.58 24.72
CA THR A 274 23.66 20.88 24.13
C THR A 274 24.72 20.98 25.23
N MET A 275 24.44 21.74 26.29
CA MET A 275 25.33 21.84 27.46
C MET A 275 25.56 20.47 28.14
N LEU A 276 24.53 19.61 28.19
CA LEU A 276 24.65 18.23 28.69
C LEU A 276 25.64 17.42 27.85
N SER A 277 25.53 17.48 26.52
CA SER A 277 26.41 16.75 25.60
C SER A 277 27.87 17.22 25.66
N GLU A 278 28.11 18.49 25.97
CA GLU A 278 29.44 19.07 26.14
C GLU A 278 30.05 18.79 27.53
N SER A 279 29.21 18.44 28.51
CA SER A 279 29.66 18.13 29.87
C SER A 279 30.39 16.78 29.93
N ARG A 280 31.58 16.74 30.56
CA ARG A 280 32.35 15.50 30.69
C ARG A 280 31.66 14.55 31.67
N GLY A 281 31.44 13.30 31.25
CA GLY A 281 31.02 12.21 32.14
C GLY A 281 29.50 11.99 32.23
N SER A 282 28.71 12.57 31.34
CA SER A 282 27.28 12.23 31.24
C SER A 282 27.08 10.97 30.39
N SER A 283 26.92 9.82 31.03
CA SER A 283 26.43 8.60 30.37
C SER A 283 24.96 8.67 29.97
N TRP A 284 24.29 9.80 30.25
CA TRP A 284 22.85 9.99 30.09
C TRP A 284 22.50 10.89 28.91
N SER A 285 23.48 11.52 28.25
CA SER A 285 23.25 12.43 27.12
C SER A 285 22.40 11.79 26.03
N ASP A 286 22.67 10.53 25.71
CA ASP A 286 22.00 9.83 24.62
C ASP A 286 20.54 9.54 24.99
N MET A 287 20.30 8.99 26.19
CA MET A 287 18.96 8.70 26.69
C MET A 287 18.11 9.99 26.81
N ILE A 288 18.67 11.06 27.40
CA ILE A 288 17.96 12.34 27.53
C ILE A 288 17.76 12.99 26.17
N GLY A 289 18.75 12.88 25.29
CA GLY A 289 18.68 13.35 23.91
C GLY A 289 17.56 12.70 23.12
N GLU A 290 17.40 11.38 23.21
CA GLU A 290 16.28 10.67 22.57
C GLU A 290 14.93 11.21 23.08
N ILE A 291 14.73 11.31 24.40
CA ILE A 291 13.47 11.79 24.99
C ILE A 291 13.15 13.24 24.58
N VAL A 292 14.12 14.14 24.68
CA VAL A 292 13.93 15.58 24.41
C VAL A 292 13.75 15.83 22.92
N ASN A 293 14.63 15.27 22.07
CA ASN A 293 14.56 15.51 20.63
C ASN A 293 13.31 14.90 20.00
N ASP A 294 12.91 13.68 20.39
CA ASP A 294 11.70 13.06 19.88
C ASP A 294 10.45 13.83 20.32
N GLY A 295 10.42 14.29 21.58
CA GLY A 295 9.36 15.14 22.10
C GLY A 295 9.20 16.45 21.32
N ILE A 296 10.30 17.16 21.08
CA ILE A 296 10.31 18.41 20.30
C ILE A 296 9.86 18.15 18.86
N LYS A 297 10.45 17.16 18.19
CA LYS A 297 10.13 16.83 16.79
C LYS A 297 8.66 16.46 16.63
N GLY A 298 8.12 15.63 17.52
CA GLY A 298 6.72 15.24 17.50
C GLY A 298 5.77 16.43 17.70
N ARG A 299 6.06 17.31 18.67
CA ARG A 299 5.26 18.53 18.88
C ARG A 299 5.28 19.47 17.67
N GLN A 300 6.44 19.69 17.06
CA GLN A 300 6.55 20.52 15.86
C GLN A 300 5.72 19.96 14.70
N GLN A 301 5.70 18.63 14.52
CA GLN A 301 4.88 17.99 13.49
C GLN A 301 3.39 18.07 13.80
N ASP A 302 2.99 17.90 15.07
CA ASP A 302 1.59 18.08 15.48
C ASP A 302 1.12 19.54 15.35
N LEU A 303 2.00 20.52 15.60
CA LEU A 303 1.70 21.94 15.35
C LEU A 303 1.48 22.21 13.87
N LYS A 304 2.36 21.69 12.99
CA LYS A 304 2.17 21.76 11.53
C LYS A 304 0.86 21.11 11.11
N ARG A 305 0.50 19.96 11.69
CA ARG A 305 -0.79 19.31 11.46
C ARG A 305 -1.95 20.21 11.85
N LYS A 306 -1.92 20.78 13.05
CA LYS A 306 -2.98 21.66 13.57
C LYS A 306 -3.15 22.94 12.76
N SER A 307 -2.08 23.48 12.19
CA SER A 307 -2.11 24.66 11.32
C SER A 307 -2.37 24.36 9.84
N ASN A 308 -2.63 23.09 9.48
CA ASN A 308 -2.72 22.62 8.09
C ASN A 308 -1.46 22.93 7.25
N ALA A 309 -0.32 23.14 7.91
CA ALA A 309 1.00 23.34 7.31
C ALA A 309 1.81 22.04 7.24
N LEU A 310 1.21 20.91 7.62
CA LEU A 310 1.84 19.60 7.53
C LEU A 310 2.05 19.27 6.06
N VAL A 311 3.29 19.43 5.61
CA VAL A 311 3.74 18.84 4.35
C VAL A 311 3.86 17.34 4.61
N ILE A 312 2.73 16.66 4.46
CA ILE A 312 2.77 15.23 4.24
C ILE A 312 3.44 15.09 2.89
N GLU A 313 4.66 14.56 2.88
CA GLU A 313 5.23 14.04 1.65
C GLU A 313 4.24 12.99 1.15
N LYS A 314 3.29 13.44 0.32
CA LYS A 314 2.67 12.58 -0.66
C LYS A 314 3.84 12.17 -1.50
N ILE A 315 4.47 11.05 -1.11
CA ILE A 315 5.30 10.32 -2.02
C ILE A 315 4.32 10.04 -3.14
N LYS A 316 4.41 10.83 -4.22
CA LYS A 316 4.01 10.37 -5.54
C LYS A 316 4.82 9.13 -5.66
N SER A 317 4.19 8.02 -5.28
CA SER A 317 4.70 6.72 -5.60
C SER A 317 5.19 6.86 -7.03
N PRO A 318 6.47 6.55 -7.35
CA PRO A 318 6.87 6.47 -8.75
C PRO A 318 5.93 5.52 -9.53
N TYR A 319 5.14 4.74 -8.79
CA TYR A 319 4.01 3.95 -9.20
C TYR A 319 2.71 4.78 -9.16
N TYR A 320 2.51 5.59 -10.20
CA TYR A 320 1.16 5.78 -10.72
C TYR A 320 0.70 4.44 -11.30
N VAL A 321 -0.30 3.85 -10.64
CA VAL A 321 -0.91 2.58 -10.99
C VAL A 321 -1.47 2.68 -12.42
N SER A 322 -1.01 1.80 -13.32
CA SER A 322 -1.72 1.36 -14.54
C SER A 322 -3.14 1.04 -14.13
N PRO A 323 -4.14 1.47 -14.91
CA PRO A 323 -5.42 1.88 -14.36
C PRO A 323 -6.05 0.73 -13.56
N ASP A 324 -5.98 0.86 -12.24
CA ASP A 324 -7.15 0.58 -11.43
C ASP A 324 -8.25 1.43 -12.07
N PHE A 325 -9.19 0.85 -12.80
CA PHE A 325 -10.38 1.61 -13.11
C PHE A 325 -11.14 1.77 -11.80
N VAL A 326 -11.46 3.01 -11.45
CA VAL A 326 -12.23 3.31 -10.25
C VAL A 326 -13.70 3.34 -10.64
N VAL A 327 -14.49 2.42 -10.09
CA VAL A 327 -15.95 2.45 -10.20
C VAL A 327 -16.51 2.59 -8.79
N ASN A 328 -17.38 3.57 -8.59
CA ASN A 328 -17.99 3.87 -7.28
C ASN A 328 -16.97 4.01 -6.12
N LYS A 329 -15.81 4.63 -6.36
CA LYS A 329 -14.73 4.83 -5.37
C LYS A 329 -13.97 3.57 -4.93
N HIS A 330 -14.10 2.45 -5.64
CA HIS A 330 -13.33 1.24 -5.39
C HIS A 330 -12.29 1.00 -6.49
N ALA A 331 -11.06 0.61 -6.10
CA ALA A 331 -9.97 0.29 -7.01
C ALA A 331 -10.03 -1.21 -7.38
N HIS A 332 -9.86 -1.51 -8.67
CA HIS A 332 -10.06 -2.84 -9.24
C HIS A 332 -8.82 -3.33 -10.01
N ARG A 333 -8.44 -4.61 -9.86
CA ARG A 333 -7.29 -5.26 -10.52
C ARG A 333 -7.72 -6.51 -11.29
N ILE A 334 -7.28 -6.72 -12.53
CA ILE A 334 -7.67 -7.90 -13.34
C ILE A 334 -6.67 -9.04 -13.18
N SER A 335 -6.80 -9.90 -12.17
CA SER A 335 -6.18 -11.23 -12.22
C SER A 335 -7.26 -12.21 -12.69
N ALA A 336 -7.27 -12.60 -13.96
CA ALA A 336 -8.23 -13.58 -14.45
C ALA A 336 -7.50 -14.75 -15.11
N ILE A 337 -7.72 -15.96 -14.63
CA ILE A 337 -7.52 -17.16 -15.45
C ILE A 337 -8.80 -17.34 -16.24
N GLN A 338 -8.80 -16.99 -17.52
CA GLN A 338 -9.89 -17.34 -18.43
C GLN A 338 -9.67 -18.78 -18.88
N LYS A 339 -10.54 -19.71 -18.48
CA LYS A 339 -10.58 -21.07 -19.04
C LYS A 339 -11.68 -21.15 -20.08
N SER A 340 -11.35 -21.34 -21.36
CA SER A 340 -12.35 -21.57 -22.40
C SER A 340 -12.53 -23.07 -22.61
N ASN A 341 -13.67 -23.64 -22.20
CA ASN A 341 -14.04 -25.00 -22.56
C ASN A 341 -14.84 -24.95 -23.87
N SER A 342 -14.14 -25.10 -24.99
CA SER A 342 -14.80 -25.24 -26.30
C SER A 342 -15.29 -26.68 -26.46
N PHE A 343 -16.61 -26.90 -26.54
CA PHE A 343 -17.16 -28.23 -26.88
C PHE A 343 -16.90 -28.64 -28.35
N SER A 344 -16.41 -27.72 -29.19
CA SER A 344 -15.80 -28.11 -30.46
C SER A 344 -14.53 -28.90 -30.17
N LYS A 345 -14.56 -30.22 -30.45
CA LYS A 345 -13.42 -31.16 -30.31
C LYS A 345 -12.12 -30.73 -31.03
N LYS A 346 -12.13 -29.60 -31.74
CA LYS A 346 -11.01 -29.11 -32.56
C LYS A 346 -10.26 -27.92 -31.97
N LEU A 347 -10.76 -27.26 -30.92
CA LEU A 347 -10.05 -26.14 -30.29
C LEU A 347 -9.52 -26.56 -28.91
N PRO A 348 -8.21 -26.40 -28.66
CA PRO A 348 -7.63 -26.70 -27.35
C PRO A 348 -8.17 -25.74 -26.29
N ASP A 349 -8.30 -26.20 -25.05
CA ASP A 349 -8.59 -25.31 -23.92
C ASP A 349 -7.50 -24.23 -23.83
N GLU A 350 -7.90 -22.98 -23.60
CA GLU A 350 -7.00 -21.83 -23.45
C GLU A 350 -7.00 -21.37 -21.98
N ARG A 351 -5.82 -20.97 -21.49
CA ARG A 351 -5.63 -20.23 -20.23
C ARG A 351 -4.88 -18.94 -20.51
N ARG A 352 -5.43 -17.81 -20.07
CA ARG A 352 -4.71 -16.53 -20.08
C ARG A 352 -4.19 -16.19 -18.69
N TYR A 353 -2.97 -15.68 -18.65
CA TYR A 353 -2.29 -15.26 -17.44
C TYR A 353 -1.90 -13.79 -17.54
N PHE A 354 -1.92 -13.12 -16.39
CA PHE A 354 -1.57 -11.73 -16.21
C PHE A 354 -0.52 -11.66 -15.11
N GLU A 355 0.72 -11.31 -15.46
CA GLU A 355 1.78 -11.07 -14.50
C GLU A 355 1.85 -9.58 -14.20
N TYR A 356 2.09 -9.27 -12.93
CA TYR A 356 2.19 -7.92 -12.43
C TYR A 356 3.58 -7.68 -11.86
N LEU A 357 4.08 -6.45 -11.98
CA LEU A 357 5.21 -5.99 -11.21
C LEU A 357 4.83 -5.84 -9.73
N ASP A 358 5.83 -5.84 -8.84
CA ASP A 358 5.67 -5.65 -7.38
C ASP A 358 4.92 -4.36 -7.00
N ASN A 359 4.86 -3.42 -7.93
CA ASN A 359 4.24 -2.11 -7.78
C ASN A 359 2.77 -2.05 -8.22
N GLY A 360 2.17 -3.15 -8.66
CA GLY A 360 0.77 -3.15 -9.10
C GLY A 360 0.58 -3.26 -10.61
N LEU A 361 1.57 -2.83 -11.41
CA LEU A 361 1.43 -2.64 -12.86
C LEU A 361 1.42 -3.96 -13.63
N LEU A 362 0.54 -4.07 -14.63
CA LEU A 362 0.53 -5.22 -15.52
C LEU A 362 1.85 -5.24 -16.31
N SER A 363 2.67 -6.27 -16.10
CA SER A 363 4.02 -6.39 -16.64
C SER A 363 4.07 -7.31 -17.86
N ARG A 364 3.25 -8.37 -17.83
CA ARG A 364 3.21 -9.37 -18.87
C ARG A 364 1.82 -9.98 -18.97
N THR A 365 1.43 -10.34 -20.18
CA THR A 365 0.31 -11.26 -20.40
C THR A 365 0.80 -12.42 -21.25
N TYR A 366 0.39 -13.64 -20.94
CA TYR A 366 0.68 -14.80 -21.79
C TYR A 366 -0.50 -15.76 -21.81
N THR A 367 -0.51 -16.62 -22.81
CA THR A 367 -1.56 -17.61 -23.04
C THR A 367 -0.94 -19.00 -23.05
N GLU A 368 -1.60 -19.97 -22.41
CA GLU A 368 -1.27 -21.39 -22.51
C GLU A 368 -2.42 -22.14 -23.18
N ASN A 369 -2.09 -23.06 -24.07
CA ASN A 369 -3.06 -23.96 -24.68
C ASN A 369 -2.85 -25.37 -24.13
N TYR A 370 -3.94 -26.07 -23.86
CA TYR A 370 -3.86 -27.50 -23.55
C TYR A 370 -3.49 -28.25 -24.82
N ASN A 371 -2.35 -28.93 -24.83
CA ASN A 371 -1.94 -29.79 -25.92
C ASN A 371 -2.46 -31.22 -25.65
N PRO A 372 -3.42 -31.73 -26.44
CA PRO A 372 -3.99 -33.06 -26.24
C PRO A 372 -2.95 -34.18 -26.40
N SER A 373 -1.91 -33.99 -27.22
CA SER A 373 -0.91 -35.03 -27.46
C SER A 373 0.06 -35.20 -26.30
N THR A 374 0.44 -34.10 -25.65
CA THR A 374 1.34 -34.12 -24.47
C THR A 374 0.56 -34.20 -23.15
N LYS A 375 -0.77 -34.06 -23.21
CA LYS A 375 -1.67 -33.92 -22.05
C LYS A 375 -1.23 -32.80 -21.09
N GLY A 376 -0.50 -31.80 -21.59
CA GLY A 376 0.08 -30.71 -20.82
C GLY A 376 -0.40 -29.34 -21.30
N TRP A 377 -0.22 -28.32 -20.46
CA TRP A 377 -0.42 -26.92 -20.85
C TRP A 377 0.89 -26.39 -21.44
N GLU A 378 0.83 -25.87 -22.66
CA GLU A 378 1.98 -25.36 -23.38
C GLU A 378 1.83 -23.85 -23.58
N LYS A 379 2.86 -23.09 -23.19
CA LYS A 379 2.90 -21.63 -23.39
C LYS A 379 2.89 -21.32 -24.89
N ARG A 380 1.94 -20.48 -25.29
CA ARG A 380 1.85 -19.90 -26.63
C ARG A 380 2.84 -18.74 -26.76
N ARG A 381 3.22 -18.44 -28.01
CA ARG A 381 4.09 -17.32 -28.39
C ARG A 381 3.48 -15.92 -28.19
N ASP A 382 2.25 -15.84 -27.69
CA ASP A 382 1.54 -14.57 -27.50
C ASP A 382 1.89 -13.94 -26.14
N VAL A 383 3.19 -13.76 -25.90
CA VAL A 383 3.71 -13.07 -24.71
C VAL A 383 3.77 -11.58 -25.01
N HIS A 384 2.95 -10.79 -24.31
CA HIS A 384 3.06 -9.34 -24.35
C HIS A 384 3.85 -8.87 -23.14
N THR A 385 4.92 -8.09 -23.36
CA THR A 385 5.65 -7.40 -22.29
C THR A 385 5.22 -5.94 -22.26
N ILE A 386 4.92 -5.42 -21.09
CA ILE A 386 4.40 -4.06 -20.92
C ILE A 386 5.42 -3.24 -20.14
N LYS A 387 5.77 -2.07 -20.69
CA LYS A 387 6.64 -1.08 -20.04
C LYS A 387 5.89 0.23 -19.86
N TYR A 388 6.18 0.94 -18.78
CA TYR A 388 5.59 2.23 -18.49
C TYR A 388 6.70 3.28 -18.43
N ASP A 389 6.46 4.40 -19.10
CA ASP A 389 7.22 5.64 -18.97
C ASP A 389 6.35 6.64 -18.22
N HIS A 390 6.72 6.84 -16.96
CA HIS A 390 5.94 7.63 -16.01
C HIS A 390 6.06 9.13 -16.28
N ASP A 391 7.20 9.60 -16.77
CA ASP A 391 7.43 11.01 -17.07
C ASP A 391 6.56 11.44 -18.26
N LEU A 392 6.38 10.55 -19.23
CA LEU A 392 5.57 10.80 -20.41
C LEU A 392 4.10 10.37 -20.27
N ASN A 393 3.76 9.63 -19.21
CA ASN A 393 2.47 8.93 -19.04
C ASN A 393 2.13 8.04 -20.24
N ILE A 394 3.11 7.23 -20.67
CA ILE A 394 2.99 6.33 -21.82
C ILE A 394 3.17 4.87 -21.38
N MET A 395 2.33 3.99 -21.90
CA MET A 395 2.46 2.55 -21.78
C MET A 395 2.82 1.95 -23.14
N TYR A 396 3.88 1.16 -23.17
CA TYR A 396 4.38 0.44 -24.33
C TYR A 396 4.08 -1.04 -24.18
N VAL A 397 3.49 -1.65 -25.20
CA VAL A 397 3.21 -3.08 -25.24
C VAL A 397 4.04 -3.70 -26.35
N TYR A 398 4.90 -4.65 -26.00
CA TYR A 398 5.80 -5.35 -26.92
C TYR A 398 5.33 -6.79 -27.09
N GLY A 399 5.50 -7.35 -28.29
CA GLY A 399 5.33 -8.79 -28.52
C GLY A 399 6.57 -9.60 -28.12
N GLU A 400 6.44 -10.94 -28.14
CA GLU A 400 7.47 -11.88 -27.67
C GLU A 400 8.80 -11.77 -28.43
N LYS A 401 8.75 -11.56 -29.75
CA LYS A 401 9.96 -11.46 -30.60
C LYS A 401 10.58 -10.07 -30.55
N SER A 402 11.22 -9.74 -29.42
CA SER A 402 12.21 -8.66 -29.20
C SER A 402 12.19 -7.48 -30.17
N SER A 403 11.02 -6.94 -30.52
CA SER A 403 10.96 -5.81 -31.41
C SER A 403 11.34 -4.60 -30.56
N THR A 404 12.35 -3.86 -30.98
CA THR A 404 12.66 -2.53 -30.41
C THR A 404 11.48 -1.58 -30.55
N VAL A 405 10.51 -1.94 -31.39
CA VAL A 405 9.27 -1.23 -31.67
C VAL A 405 8.10 -1.85 -30.91
N PRO A 406 7.32 -1.08 -30.12
CA PRO A 406 6.13 -1.57 -29.43
C PRO A 406 4.99 -1.87 -30.42
N LEU A 407 4.22 -2.93 -30.17
CA LEU A 407 2.96 -3.23 -30.87
C LEU A 407 1.90 -2.17 -30.59
N TYR A 408 1.87 -1.68 -29.34
CA TYR A 408 0.96 -0.61 -28.92
C TYR A 408 1.67 0.43 -28.08
N THR A 409 1.32 1.69 -28.28
CA THR A 409 1.69 2.81 -27.41
C THR A 409 0.42 3.49 -26.94
N ARG A 410 0.16 3.48 -25.64
CA ARG A 410 -1.02 4.11 -25.03
C ARG A 410 -0.57 5.32 -24.21
N LYS A 411 -1.16 6.48 -24.48
CA LYS A 411 -0.89 7.72 -23.75
C LYS A 411 -2.05 8.05 -22.84
N PHE A 412 -1.74 8.41 -21.60
CA PHE A 412 -2.73 8.76 -20.59
C PHE A 412 -2.63 10.23 -20.19
N LYS A 413 -3.76 10.83 -19.83
CA LYS A 413 -3.83 12.16 -19.20
C LYS A 413 -4.88 12.11 -18.10
N ASN A 414 -4.49 12.45 -16.87
CA ASN A 414 -5.36 12.40 -15.68
C ASN A 414 -6.07 11.04 -15.53
N GLY A 415 -5.32 9.94 -15.71
CA GLY A 415 -5.84 8.57 -15.59
C GLY A 415 -6.68 8.08 -16.78
N LYS A 416 -6.90 8.89 -17.82
CA LYS A 416 -7.71 8.53 -18.99
C LYS A 416 -6.84 8.27 -20.20
N LEU A 417 -7.19 7.24 -20.97
CA LEU A 417 -6.54 6.94 -22.24
C LEU A 417 -6.90 8.03 -23.25
N VAL A 418 -5.94 8.84 -23.69
CA VAL A 418 -6.18 9.93 -24.65
C VAL A 418 -5.70 9.59 -26.05
N SER A 419 -4.79 8.63 -26.18
CA SER A 419 -4.32 8.15 -27.48
C SER A 419 -3.83 6.71 -27.40
N GLN A 420 -4.11 5.91 -28.42
CA GLN A 420 -3.51 4.61 -28.65
C GLN A 420 -2.95 4.57 -30.06
N MET A 421 -1.67 4.31 -30.21
CA MET A 421 -1.05 3.97 -31.48
C MET A 421 -0.87 2.45 -31.52
N SER A 422 -1.34 1.80 -32.57
CA SER A 422 -0.99 0.41 -32.89
C SER A 422 -0.03 0.39 -34.06
N GLN A 423 1.00 -0.43 -33.99
CA GLN A 423 2.01 -0.57 -35.03
C GLN A 423 2.11 -2.04 -35.44
N ARG A 424 1.67 -2.36 -36.66
CA ARG A 424 1.77 -3.71 -37.25
C ARG A 424 3.09 -3.91 -37.99
N SER A 425 3.61 -2.85 -38.60
CA SER A 425 4.93 -2.83 -39.24
C SER A 425 5.54 -1.43 -39.17
N ALA A 426 6.77 -1.27 -39.64
CA ALA A 426 7.44 0.04 -39.69
C ALA A 426 6.62 1.10 -40.47
N ASN A 427 5.80 0.67 -41.43
CA ASN A 427 5.03 1.55 -42.32
C ASN A 427 3.51 1.50 -42.08
N ASP A 428 3.04 0.63 -41.18
CA ASP A 428 1.61 0.39 -40.94
C ASP A 428 1.30 0.65 -39.47
N SER A 429 0.82 1.87 -39.21
CA SER A 429 0.36 2.30 -37.90
C SER A 429 -1.07 2.82 -37.96
N SER A 430 -1.76 2.84 -36.83
CA SER A 430 -3.03 3.55 -36.72
C SER A 430 -3.08 4.23 -35.37
N VAL A 431 -3.62 5.45 -35.35
CA VAL A 431 -3.74 6.24 -34.13
C VAL A 431 -5.21 6.42 -33.79
N VAL A 432 -5.61 5.94 -32.62
CA VAL A 432 -6.91 6.20 -32.03
C VAL A 432 -6.76 7.32 -31.00
N LYS A 433 -7.50 8.42 -31.15
CA LYS A 433 -7.55 9.54 -30.20
C LYS A 433 -8.89 9.54 -29.47
N PHE A 434 -8.86 9.69 -28.16
CA PHE A 434 -10.06 9.67 -27.31
C PHE A 434 -10.32 11.05 -26.72
N TYR A 435 -11.59 11.42 -26.67
CA TYR A 435 -12.05 12.74 -26.22
C TYR A 435 -13.11 12.56 -25.15
N TYR A 436 -13.00 13.32 -24.06
CA TYR A 436 -13.89 13.21 -22.91
C TYR A 436 -14.57 14.55 -22.63
N ASN A 437 -15.83 14.52 -22.19
CA ASN A 437 -16.57 15.71 -21.79
C ASN A 437 -16.14 16.22 -20.40
N ALA A 438 -16.73 17.34 -19.95
CA ALA A 438 -16.41 17.94 -18.64
C ALA A 438 -16.77 17.04 -17.44
N ALA A 439 -17.81 16.21 -17.55
CA ALA A 439 -18.17 15.18 -16.57
C ALA A 439 -17.21 13.98 -16.61
N GLY A 440 -16.32 13.94 -17.60
CA GLY A 440 -15.31 12.92 -17.75
C GLY A 440 -15.75 11.66 -18.50
N GLN A 441 -16.93 11.66 -19.12
CA GLN A 441 -17.43 10.56 -19.95
C GLN A 441 -16.77 10.61 -21.34
N LEU A 442 -16.59 9.45 -21.97
CA LEU A 442 -16.02 9.35 -23.31
C LEU A 442 -17.03 9.92 -24.31
N GLU A 443 -16.74 11.08 -24.89
CA GLU A 443 -17.62 11.75 -25.85
C GLU A 443 -17.45 11.18 -27.25
N ARG A 444 -16.20 10.91 -27.65
CA ARG A 444 -15.88 10.35 -28.95
C ARG A 444 -14.47 9.77 -29.01
N TYR A 445 -14.22 8.91 -29.99
CA TYR A 445 -12.86 8.61 -30.43
C TYR A 445 -12.74 8.66 -31.95
N VAL A 446 -11.54 8.98 -32.43
CA VAL A 446 -11.21 9.07 -33.86
C VAL A 446 -10.09 8.10 -34.16
N CYS A 447 -10.32 7.19 -35.10
CA CYS A 447 -9.31 6.30 -35.65
C CYS A 447 -8.76 6.93 -36.94
N ASP A 448 -7.47 7.23 -36.94
CA ASP A 448 -6.72 7.74 -38.07
C ASP A 448 -5.79 6.63 -38.58
N PRO A 449 -6.20 5.89 -39.62
CA PRO A 449 -5.44 4.79 -40.18
C PRO A 449 -4.32 5.28 -41.10
N HIS A 450 -3.13 4.70 -41.00
CA HIS A 450 -2.06 4.94 -41.97
C HIS A 450 -2.33 4.09 -43.22
N LEU A 451 -2.49 4.76 -44.37
CA LEU A 451 -2.35 4.26 -45.74
C LEU A 451 -3.51 3.59 -46.50
N LYS A 452 -4.54 2.94 -45.92
CA LYS A 452 -5.60 2.30 -46.76
C LYS A 452 -7.01 2.17 -46.18
N THR A 453 -7.22 2.44 -44.90
CA THR A 453 -8.55 2.33 -44.28
C THR A 453 -9.19 3.71 -44.27
N PRO A 454 -10.51 3.85 -44.44
CA PRO A 454 -11.14 5.15 -44.24
C PRO A 454 -11.06 5.56 -42.77
N LYS A 455 -10.92 6.85 -42.51
CA LYS A 455 -11.01 7.39 -41.16
C LYS A 455 -12.34 7.00 -40.52
N ALA A 456 -12.31 6.62 -39.25
CA ALA A 456 -13.52 6.31 -38.51
C ALA A 456 -13.63 7.22 -37.28
N GLU A 457 -14.85 7.60 -36.94
CA GLU A 457 -15.16 8.33 -35.72
C GLU A 457 -16.30 7.63 -34.99
N VAL A 458 -16.19 7.47 -33.69
CA VAL A 458 -17.27 6.94 -32.86
C VAL A 458 -17.67 8.01 -31.87
N LYS A 459 -18.96 8.34 -31.82
CA LYS A 459 -19.54 9.34 -30.92
C LYS A 459 -20.44 8.67 -29.90
N TYR A 460 -20.48 9.22 -28.71
CA TYR A 460 -21.27 8.75 -27.59
C TYR A 460 -22.10 9.90 -27.04
N SER A 461 -23.36 9.63 -26.71
CA SER A 461 -24.27 10.61 -26.12
C SER A 461 -24.85 10.08 -24.82
N TYR A 462 -24.95 10.95 -23.83
CA TYR A 462 -25.37 10.60 -22.47
C TYR A 462 -26.59 11.42 -22.04
N ALA A 463 -27.45 10.83 -21.22
CA ALA A 463 -28.49 11.53 -20.47
C ALA A 463 -28.51 11.00 -19.03
N ASN A 464 -28.47 11.90 -18.05
CA ASN A 464 -28.41 11.54 -16.63
C ASN A 464 -27.32 10.49 -16.34
N ASP A 465 -26.11 10.74 -16.85
CA ASP A 465 -24.93 9.87 -16.74
C ASP A 465 -25.04 8.47 -17.35
N LYS A 466 -26.06 8.22 -18.18
CA LYS A 466 -26.26 6.95 -18.88
C LYS A 466 -26.05 7.11 -20.37
N LEU A 467 -25.30 6.19 -20.98
CA LEU A 467 -25.11 6.15 -22.42
C LEU A 467 -26.47 5.87 -23.09
N ILE A 468 -26.94 6.77 -23.95
CA ILE A 468 -28.22 6.60 -24.66
C ILE A 468 -28.01 6.32 -26.15
N ARG A 469 -26.87 6.72 -26.71
CA ARG A 469 -26.58 6.54 -28.12
C ARG A 469 -25.08 6.40 -28.39
N LYS A 470 -24.73 5.53 -29.32
CA LYS A 470 -23.41 5.42 -29.96
C LYS A 470 -23.58 5.52 -31.47
N GLU A 471 -22.77 6.32 -32.14
CA GLU A 471 -22.78 6.46 -33.59
C GLU A 471 -21.40 6.13 -34.13
N VAL A 472 -21.33 5.27 -35.14
CA VAL A 472 -20.08 4.96 -35.84
C VAL A 472 -20.13 5.60 -37.21
N LEU A 473 -19.17 6.48 -37.46
CA LEU A 473 -19.00 7.19 -38.71
C LEU A 473 -17.77 6.65 -39.42
N THR A 474 -17.86 6.50 -40.73
CA THR A 474 -16.75 6.09 -41.60
C THR A 474 -16.62 7.09 -42.73
N GLU A 475 -15.38 7.38 -43.12
CA GLU A 475 -15.09 8.31 -44.20
C GLU A 475 -15.43 7.68 -45.56
N GLU A 476 -16.20 8.41 -46.37
CA GLU A 476 -16.53 8.03 -47.73
C GLU A 476 -16.45 9.29 -48.60
N GLY A 477 -15.53 9.32 -49.56
CA GLY A 477 -15.31 10.50 -50.42
C GLY A 477 -14.84 11.74 -49.65
N GLY A 478 -14.05 11.56 -48.57
CA GLY A 478 -13.53 12.65 -47.74
C GLY A 478 -14.54 13.24 -46.75
N GLN A 479 -15.72 12.63 -46.61
CA GLN A 479 -16.74 13.02 -45.63
C GLN A 479 -17.04 11.87 -44.69
N LEU A 480 -17.14 12.16 -43.38
CA LEU A 480 -17.59 11.19 -42.40
C LEU A 480 -19.11 11.01 -42.51
N LYS A 481 -19.56 9.80 -42.83
CA LYS A 481 -20.97 9.42 -42.87
C LYS A 481 -21.25 8.38 -41.80
N ILE A 482 -22.44 8.42 -41.21
CA ILE A 482 -22.83 7.43 -40.21
C ILE A 482 -23.03 6.08 -40.91
N ASP A 483 -22.32 5.05 -40.46
CA ASP A 483 -22.44 3.68 -40.95
C ASP A 483 -23.50 2.92 -40.14
N PHE A 484 -23.45 3.04 -38.81
CA PHE A 484 -24.50 2.54 -37.94
C PHE A 484 -24.63 3.35 -36.66
N LYS A 485 -25.78 3.23 -36.00
CA LYS A 485 -26.01 3.73 -34.64
C LYS A 485 -26.49 2.63 -33.72
N GLU A 486 -26.19 2.76 -32.44
CA GLU A 486 -26.72 1.94 -31.36
C GLU A 486 -27.49 2.84 -30.40
N GLU A 487 -28.68 2.41 -30.00
CA GLU A 487 -29.52 3.11 -29.03
C GLU A 487 -29.66 2.23 -27.77
N TYR A 488 -29.63 2.87 -26.60
CA TYR A 488 -29.57 2.19 -25.31
C TYR A 488 -30.71 2.66 -24.42
N VAL A 489 -31.48 1.70 -23.89
CA VAL A 489 -32.63 1.95 -23.01
C VAL A 489 -32.32 1.44 -21.62
N TRP A 490 -32.62 2.25 -20.61
CA TRP A 490 -32.32 1.96 -19.21
C TRP A 490 -33.60 1.96 -18.36
N SER A 491 -33.64 1.06 -17.37
CA SER A 491 -34.64 1.07 -16.30
C SER A 491 -33.93 1.18 -14.96
N GLY A 492 -34.09 2.33 -14.29
CA GLY A 492 -33.21 2.68 -13.16
C GLY A 492 -31.75 2.66 -13.61
N ASN A 493 -30.88 1.95 -12.88
CA ASN A 493 -29.45 1.82 -13.20
C ASN A 493 -29.10 0.57 -14.03
N LYS A 494 -30.11 -0.11 -14.59
CA LYS A 494 -29.95 -1.34 -15.38
C LYS A 494 -30.21 -1.06 -16.86
N LEU A 495 -29.30 -1.46 -17.74
CA LEU A 495 -29.49 -1.39 -19.19
C LEU A 495 -30.48 -2.49 -19.57
N THR A 496 -31.59 -2.19 -20.23
CA THR A 496 -32.60 -3.22 -20.59
C THR A 496 -32.54 -3.61 -22.06
N THR A 497 -32.14 -2.69 -22.93
CA THR A 497 -32.12 -2.92 -24.37
C THR A 497 -31.00 -2.14 -25.03
N LYS A 498 -30.33 -2.77 -26.00
CA LYS A 498 -29.44 -2.13 -26.97
C LYS A 498 -29.95 -2.46 -28.36
N THR A 499 -30.11 -1.48 -29.23
CA THR A 499 -30.60 -1.72 -30.61
C THR A 499 -29.64 -1.10 -31.60
N ARG A 500 -29.09 -1.92 -32.50
CA ARG A 500 -28.22 -1.49 -33.59
C ARG A 500 -29.04 -1.26 -34.86
N PHE A 501 -28.89 -0.08 -35.45
CA PHE A 501 -29.45 0.29 -36.74
C PHE A 501 -28.29 0.52 -37.72
N THR A 502 -28.16 -0.35 -38.71
CA THR A 502 -27.22 -0.17 -39.82
C THR A 502 -27.85 0.69 -40.88
N LEU A 503 -27.14 1.71 -41.37
CA LEU A 503 -27.64 2.57 -42.44
C LEU A 503 -27.70 1.75 -43.73
N ASP A 504 -28.84 1.74 -44.39
CA ASP A 504 -28.94 1.20 -45.74
C ASP A 504 -28.29 2.20 -46.71
N LYS A 505 -27.15 1.81 -47.28
CA LYS A 505 -26.37 2.66 -48.19
C LYS A 505 -27.11 3.00 -49.48
N ALA A 506 -28.07 2.18 -49.91
CA ALA A 506 -28.85 2.46 -51.11
C ALA A 506 -29.91 3.54 -50.87
N THR A 507 -30.56 3.52 -49.70
CA THR A 507 -31.66 4.45 -49.38
C THR A 507 -31.22 5.64 -48.53
N GLY A 508 -30.04 5.57 -47.91
CA GLY A 508 -29.56 6.57 -46.95
C GLY A 508 -30.41 6.65 -45.68
N LYS A 509 -31.21 5.60 -45.39
CA LYS A 509 -32.13 5.54 -44.26
C LYS A 509 -31.82 4.35 -43.36
N TYR A 510 -32.17 4.49 -42.08
CA TYR A 510 -32.18 3.35 -41.16
C TYR A 510 -33.45 2.53 -41.35
N PRO A 511 -33.40 1.19 -41.21
CA PRO A 511 -34.61 0.38 -41.17
C PRO A 511 -35.47 0.75 -39.95
N GLU A 512 -36.78 0.54 -40.05
CA GLU A 512 -37.71 0.76 -38.93
C GLU A 512 -37.41 -0.16 -37.73
N LYS A 513 -36.84 -1.35 -37.99
CA LYS A 513 -36.43 -2.31 -36.97
C LYS A 513 -34.92 -2.53 -37.02
N GLY A 514 -34.27 -2.27 -35.88
CA GLY A 514 -32.86 -2.59 -35.68
C GLY A 514 -32.65 -3.99 -35.09
N MET A 515 -31.39 -4.39 -35.02
CA MET A 515 -30.94 -5.62 -34.38
C MET A 515 -30.85 -5.39 -32.87
N GLY A 516 -31.74 -6.00 -32.09
CA GLY A 516 -31.87 -5.77 -30.65
C GLY A 516 -31.17 -6.81 -29.79
N GLU A 517 -30.48 -6.36 -28.75
CA GLU A 517 -30.04 -7.17 -27.62
C GLU A 517 -30.92 -6.79 -26.40
N ARG A 518 -31.44 -7.80 -25.71
CA ARG A 518 -32.19 -7.62 -24.46
C ARG A 518 -31.36 -8.08 -23.27
N TYR A 519 -31.44 -7.31 -22.19
CA TYR A 519 -30.70 -7.53 -20.97
C TYR A 519 -31.69 -7.82 -19.85
N GLU A 520 -31.53 -8.98 -19.22
CA GLU A 520 -32.36 -9.40 -18.09
C GLU A 520 -31.49 -9.59 -16.86
N TYR A 521 -32.03 -9.22 -15.70
CA TYR A 521 -31.30 -9.28 -14.43
C TYR A 521 -32.06 -10.09 -13.40
N ASP A 522 -31.40 -11.03 -12.75
CA ASP A 522 -31.98 -11.74 -11.62
C ASP A 522 -31.96 -10.90 -10.32
N ALA A 523 -32.45 -11.50 -9.23
CA ALA A 523 -32.48 -10.87 -7.91
C ALA A 523 -31.08 -10.56 -7.33
N LYS A 524 -30.04 -11.27 -7.78
CA LYS A 524 -28.64 -11.05 -7.39
C LYS A 524 -27.94 -10.05 -8.33
N GLY A 525 -28.61 -9.58 -9.38
CA GLY A 525 -28.05 -8.66 -10.37
C GLY A 525 -27.26 -9.33 -11.50
N PHE A 526 -27.39 -10.66 -11.63
CA PHE A 526 -26.81 -11.46 -12.70
C PHE A 526 -27.39 -11.04 -14.04
N LEU A 527 -26.54 -10.87 -15.06
CA LEU A 527 -27.00 -10.50 -16.40
C LEU A 527 -27.18 -11.71 -17.32
N ALA A 528 -28.34 -11.80 -17.98
CA ALA A 528 -28.51 -12.56 -19.21
C ALA A 528 -28.64 -11.59 -20.41
N VAL A 529 -27.81 -11.79 -21.43
CA VAL A 529 -27.89 -11.10 -22.72
C VAL A 529 -28.56 -12.03 -23.71
N LEU A 530 -29.76 -11.64 -24.14
CA LEU A 530 -30.49 -12.28 -25.22
C LEU A 530 -30.20 -11.49 -26.49
N GLY A 531 -29.25 -11.95 -27.29
CA GLY A 531 -29.00 -11.38 -28.61
C GLY A 531 -30.17 -11.67 -29.56
N SER A 532 -30.30 -10.88 -30.63
CA SER A 532 -31.27 -11.16 -31.68
C SER A 532 -30.87 -12.42 -32.47
N GLY A 533 -31.32 -13.57 -31.99
CA GLY A 533 -31.53 -14.79 -32.79
C GLY A 533 -30.29 -15.59 -33.20
N TYR A 534 -29.17 -15.47 -32.48
CA TYR A 534 -28.03 -16.37 -32.74
C TYR A 534 -27.32 -16.82 -31.47
N GLU A 535 -27.27 -16.01 -30.41
CA GLU A 535 -26.57 -16.35 -29.18
C GLU A 535 -27.25 -15.78 -27.93
N THR A 536 -27.26 -16.57 -26.86
CA THR A 536 -27.59 -16.14 -25.49
C THR A 536 -26.34 -16.21 -24.64
N GLN A 537 -26.05 -15.16 -23.88
CA GLN A 537 -24.93 -15.12 -22.93
C GLN A 537 -25.42 -14.95 -21.49
N THR A 538 -24.91 -15.75 -20.58
CA THR A 538 -25.38 -15.86 -19.19
C THR A 538 -24.16 -15.75 -18.27
N PHE A 539 -24.11 -14.74 -17.38
CA PHE A 539 -22.93 -14.37 -16.58
C PHE A 539 -23.06 -14.64 -15.08
N GLY A 540 -22.39 -15.68 -14.57
CA GLY A 540 -22.31 -15.99 -13.14
C GLY A 540 -21.41 -15.04 -12.39
N ALA A 541 -21.90 -14.51 -11.27
CA ALA A 541 -21.14 -13.65 -10.38
C ALA A 541 -21.00 -14.24 -8.96
N ASP A 542 -19.89 -13.93 -8.27
CA ASP A 542 -19.73 -14.21 -6.84
C ASP A 542 -20.49 -13.20 -5.95
N ASP A 543 -20.41 -13.36 -4.63
CA ASP A 543 -21.08 -12.48 -3.65
C ASP A 543 -20.54 -11.03 -3.66
N HIS A 544 -19.44 -10.77 -4.34
CA HIS A 544 -18.85 -9.43 -4.52
C HIS A 544 -19.21 -8.81 -5.88
N GLY A 545 -19.98 -9.51 -6.72
CA GLY A 545 -20.34 -9.09 -8.07
C GLY A 545 -19.33 -9.49 -9.15
N ASN A 546 -18.32 -10.31 -8.82
CA ASN A 546 -17.30 -10.77 -9.77
C ASN A 546 -17.81 -11.82 -10.72
N ILE A 547 -17.72 -11.58 -12.04
CA ILE A 547 -18.09 -12.55 -13.07
C ILE A 547 -17.15 -13.74 -12.95
N ILE A 548 -17.59 -14.82 -12.33
CA ILE A 548 -16.85 -16.07 -12.17
C ILE A 548 -17.09 -17.03 -13.33
N GLU A 549 -18.14 -16.80 -14.13
CA GLU A 549 -18.39 -17.57 -15.35
C GLU A 549 -19.23 -16.83 -16.40
N CYS A 550 -19.06 -17.23 -17.66
CA CYS A 550 -19.88 -16.81 -18.78
C CYS A 550 -20.21 -18.04 -19.63
N HIS A 551 -21.50 -18.27 -19.84
CA HIS A 551 -22.03 -19.31 -20.73
C HIS A 551 -22.58 -18.64 -21.98
N THR A 552 -22.02 -18.96 -23.14
CA THR A 552 -22.56 -18.58 -24.45
C THR A 552 -23.22 -19.81 -25.05
N ARG A 553 -24.47 -19.67 -25.50
CA ARG A 553 -25.20 -20.72 -26.22
C ARG A 553 -25.69 -20.15 -27.54
N SER A 554 -25.33 -20.78 -28.64
CA SER A 554 -25.78 -20.39 -29.96
C SER A 554 -26.98 -21.22 -30.41
N ASP A 555 -27.76 -20.70 -31.36
CA ASP A 555 -28.99 -21.33 -31.86
C ASP A 555 -28.71 -22.66 -32.59
N ASP A 556 -27.49 -22.86 -33.09
CA ASP A 556 -27.02 -24.11 -33.68
C ASP A 556 -26.72 -25.21 -32.63
N GLY A 557 -26.95 -24.91 -31.35
CA GLY A 557 -26.69 -25.81 -30.22
C GLY A 557 -25.25 -25.80 -29.73
N SER A 558 -24.34 -25.04 -30.36
CA SER A 558 -22.99 -24.88 -29.84
C SER A 558 -23.00 -24.09 -28.52
N SER A 559 -22.06 -24.41 -27.64
CA SER A 559 -21.90 -23.71 -26.38
C SER A 559 -20.43 -23.47 -26.06
N ASN A 560 -20.17 -22.34 -25.41
CA ASN A 560 -18.87 -21.99 -24.87
C ASN A 560 -19.04 -21.62 -23.41
N HIS A 561 -18.29 -22.27 -22.53
CA HIS A 561 -18.26 -21.94 -21.11
C HIS A 561 -16.89 -21.40 -20.75
N LYS A 562 -16.89 -20.16 -20.24
CA LYS A 562 -15.72 -19.50 -19.70
C LYS A 562 -15.85 -19.43 -18.19
N THR A 563 -14.81 -19.81 -17.47
CA THR A 563 -14.70 -19.53 -16.03
C THR A 563 -13.58 -18.54 -15.77
N TYR A 564 -13.75 -17.77 -14.72
CA TYR A 564 -12.84 -16.73 -14.26
C TYR A 564 -12.53 -16.98 -12.79
N VAL A 565 -11.25 -16.88 -12.43
CA VAL A 565 -10.79 -16.94 -11.05
C VAL A 565 -10.19 -15.58 -10.71
N TRP A 566 -10.74 -14.95 -9.69
CA TRP A 566 -10.35 -13.61 -9.22
C TRP A 566 -9.45 -13.74 -7.98
N GLU A 567 -8.44 -12.87 -7.86
CA GLU A 567 -7.73 -12.72 -6.60
C GLU A 567 -8.69 -12.16 -5.54
N PRO A 568 -8.53 -12.54 -4.25
CA PRO A 568 -9.32 -11.96 -3.18
C PRO A 568 -9.27 -10.43 -3.22
N LEU A 569 -10.44 -9.77 -3.20
CA LEU A 569 -10.61 -8.31 -3.30
C LEU A 569 -10.34 -7.68 -4.68
N SER A 570 -10.06 -8.48 -5.71
CA SER A 570 -10.24 -7.99 -7.08
C SER A 570 -11.73 -7.91 -7.39
N GLY A 571 -12.14 -6.77 -7.93
CA GLY A 571 -13.50 -6.54 -8.41
C GLY A 571 -13.47 -6.42 -9.93
N ASN A 572 -14.47 -6.92 -10.63
CA ASN A 572 -14.74 -6.52 -12.01
C ASN A 572 -15.71 -5.32 -12.01
N ALA A 573 -15.34 -4.26 -12.71
CA ALA A 573 -16.35 -3.43 -13.34
C ALA A 573 -16.19 -3.62 -14.84
N ILE A 574 -16.46 -4.84 -15.30
CA ILE A 574 -17.03 -4.93 -16.63
C ILE A 574 -18.43 -4.33 -16.47
N GLN A 575 -18.53 -3.00 -16.60
CA GLN A 575 -19.80 -2.43 -17.05
C GLN A 575 -20.14 -3.22 -18.31
N TYR A 576 -21.20 -4.00 -18.23
CA TYR A 576 -21.72 -5.03 -19.14
C TYR A 576 -21.86 -4.66 -20.64
N THR A 577 -20.98 -3.86 -21.21
CA THR A 577 -21.24 -3.06 -22.40
C THR A 577 -20.17 -3.16 -23.49
N THR A 578 -19.00 -3.75 -23.25
CA THR A 578 -17.92 -3.77 -24.25
C THR A 578 -17.39 -5.14 -24.65
N GLU A 579 -17.10 -6.07 -23.71
CA GLU A 579 -16.58 -7.40 -24.09
C GLU A 579 -17.62 -8.34 -24.73
N VAL A 580 -18.92 -8.01 -24.64
CA VAL A 580 -19.99 -8.78 -25.32
C VAL A 580 -20.01 -8.51 -26.84
N SER A 581 -19.32 -7.48 -27.34
CA SER A 581 -19.39 -7.08 -28.76
C SER A 581 -18.21 -7.49 -29.63
N SER A 582 -17.16 -8.12 -29.09
CA SER A 582 -15.93 -8.44 -29.83
C SER A 582 -15.92 -9.80 -30.53
N TYR A 583 -17.07 -10.47 -30.69
CA TYR A 583 -17.20 -11.69 -31.51
C TYR A 583 -18.03 -11.41 -32.78
N ILE A 584 -17.39 -10.82 -33.79
CA ILE A 584 -17.76 -11.01 -35.21
C ILE A 584 -16.43 -11.25 -35.94
N GLY A 585 -16.35 -12.39 -36.63
CA GLY A 585 -15.09 -12.94 -37.15
C GLY A 585 -14.32 -12.07 -38.17
N PRO A 586 -13.05 -12.41 -38.41
CA PRO A 586 -12.04 -11.56 -39.07
C PRO A 586 -12.16 -11.39 -40.60
N GLU A 587 -13.27 -11.74 -41.25
CA GLU A 587 -13.26 -11.91 -42.71
C GLU A 587 -13.63 -10.69 -43.55
N LYS A 588 -14.11 -9.56 -43.00
CA LYS A 588 -14.42 -8.38 -43.86
C LYS A 588 -14.01 -6.98 -43.38
N TYR A 589 -13.57 -6.76 -42.14
CA TYR A 589 -13.12 -5.42 -41.71
C TYR A 589 -11.94 -5.52 -40.73
N PRO A 590 -10.82 -4.79 -40.95
CA PRO A 590 -9.66 -4.88 -40.06
C PRO A 590 -9.99 -4.23 -38.70
N ALA A 591 -10.03 -5.08 -37.66
CA ALA A 591 -9.85 -4.81 -36.23
C ALA A 591 -10.24 -3.41 -35.71
N PHE A 592 -11.44 -3.30 -35.14
CA PHE A 592 -11.84 -2.21 -34.24
C PHE A 592 -11.98 -2.79 -32.82
N TYR A 593 -11.16 -2.28 -31.89
CA TYR A 593 -11.18 -2.59 -30.45
C TYR A 593 -11.88 -1.49 -29.67
#